data_AF-A0AAT9H6F2-F1
#
_entry.id   AF-A0AAT9H6F2-F1
#
_cell.length_a   1.000
_cell.length_b   1.000
_cell.length_c   1.000
_cell.angle_alpha   90.00
_cell.angle_beta   90.00
_cell.angle_gamma   90.00
#
_symmetry.space_group_name_H-M   'P 1'
#
loop_
_entity.id
_entity.type
_entity.pdbx_description
1 polymer ?
#
loop_
_entity_poly.entity_id
_entity_poly.type
_entity_poly.pdbx_seq_one_letter_code
_entity_poly.pdbx_strand_id
1 'polypeptide(L)'
;MEPLIYYPTFEPPTDAWLKFSLLYFENFRPIIPYSRRGQVSDNYARIIDETDLIRPYSPGADVGYRATLKAIEEVNKIFDNRHERSLLFNNANLIRKWQNPENWNFNVYHEKFSDAWADYCLRNNIGRQTENGLTLPEELAFLFMTYLAKEIAHLESAAIITDNNRYDNFTNYSRFTTPSLNRTTKFAKGIINLLIPKNLADVPFERLIEFREKNRDYLRAFNAELQNIQEKIGEGYSEQDFINNYNNIYSEFSRQVLLTGLGLASIPFAAYMLIKNPAATSPEYVKEILGALGVIIGGGYALNRALRDNETGRYCKKYMTNLERIR
;
A
#
# COMPACT_ATOMS: atom_id res chain seq x y z
N MET A 1 -7.31 10.43 8.61
CA MET A 1 -6.63 9.85 7.43
C MET A 1 -7.67 9.50 6.39
N GLU A 2 -7.44 9.84 5.12
CA GLU A 2 -8.23 9.31 3.99
C GLU A 2 -8.28 7.77 4.06
N PRO A 3 -9.41 7.13 3.71
CA PRO A 3 -9.52 5.67 3.71
C PRO A 3 -8.43 5.05 2.81
N LEU A 4 -7.94 3.86 3.19
CA LEU A 4 -6.96 3.13 2.37
C LEU A 4 -7.66 1.99 1.63
N ILE A 5 -7.61 1.95 0.29
CA ILE A 5 -8.10 0.83 -0.51
C ILE A 5 -6.98 -0.19 -0.69
N TYR A 6 -7.18 -1.39 -0.14
CA TYR A 6 -6.22 -2.48 -0.23
C TYR A 6 -6.49 -3.40 -1.42
N TYR A 7 -5.42 -3.73 -2.15
CA TYR A 7 -5.43 -4.59 -3.34
C TYR A 7 -4.05 -5.29 -3.46
N PRO A 8 -3.87 -6.32 -4.30
CA PRO A 8 -4.85 -6.96 -5.20
C PRO A 8 -5.66 -8.09 -4.54
N THR A 9 -5.20 -8.64 -3.42
CA THR A 9 -5.82 -9.77 -2.72
C THR A 9 -6.86 -9.29 -1.71
N PHE A 10 -7.60 -10.23 -1.11
CA PHE A 10 -8.51 -9.94 -0.01
C PHE A 10 -7.76 -9.66 1.29
N GLU A 11 -6.76 -10.51 1.54
CA GLU A 11 -5.96 -10.49 2.74
C GLU A 11 -4.50 -10.20 2.40
N PRO A 12 -3.80 -9.48 3.29
CA PRO A 12 -2.35 -9.41 3.31
C PRO A 12 -1.74 -10.80 3.43
N PRO A 13 -0.58 -11.05 2.80
CA PRO A 13 0.02 -12.39 2.75
C PRO A 13 0.64 -12.82 4.08
N THR A 14 0.82 -11.91 5.04
CA THR A 14 1.50 -12.21 6.32
C THR A 14 0.77 -11.61 7.51
N ASP A 15 0.77 -12.37 8.61
CA ASP A 15 0.27 -11.91 9.91
C ASP A 15 0.96 -10.64 10.39
N ALA A 16 2.27 -10.50 10.11
CA ALA A 16 3.02 -9.31 10.49
C ALA A 16 2.41 -8.03 9.90
N TRP A 17 1.93 -8.07 8.66
CA TRP A 17 1.25 -6.93 8.02
C TRP A 17 -0.05 -6.59 8.74
N LEU A 18 -0.84 -7.61 9.08
CA LEU A 18 -2.13 -7.45 9.75
C LEU A 18 -1.96 -6.94 11.18
N LYS A 19 -0.99 -7.49 11.92
CA LYS A 19 -0.59 -7.06 13.26
C LYS A 19 -0.06 -5.62 13.29
N PHE A 20 0.75 -5.24 12.30
CA PHE A 20 1.20 -3.86 12.14
C PHE A 20 0.03 -2.90 11.88
N SER A 21 -0.92 -3.32 11.04
CA SER A 21 -2.09 -2.52 10.71
C SER A 21 -2.97 -2.27 11.92
N LEU A 22 -3.15 -3.27 12.81
CA LEU A 22 -3.84 -3.10 14.09
C LEU A 22 -3.23 -2.00 14.96
N LEU A 23 -1.89 -1.86 14.93
CA LEU A 23 -1.17 -0.86 15.70
C LEU A 23 -1.28 0.55 15.11
N TYR A 24 -1.18 0.72 13.79
CA TYR A 24 -0.96 2.06 13.21
C TYR A 24 -2.02 2.57 12.26
N PHE A 25 -2.84 1.70 11.66
CA PHE A 25 -3.79 2.14 10.65
C PHE A 25 -5.11 2.55 11.27
N GLU A 26 -5.61 3.71 10.85
CA GLU A 26 -6.97 4.14 11.17
C GLU A 26 -7.99 3.11 10.64
N ASN A 27 -7.93 2.79 9.35
CA ASN A 27 -8.60 1.64 8.74
C ASN A 27 -8.06 1.41 7.33
N PHE A 28 -8.34 0.24 6.77
CA PHE A 28 -8.21 -0.03 5.34
C PHE A 28 -9.38 -0.89 4.83
N ARG A 29 -9.59 -0.82 3.52
CA ARG A 29 -10.75 -1.32 2.80
C ARG A 29 -10.28 -2.28 1.73
N PRO A 30 -10.14 -3.58 2.03
CA PRO A 30 -9.81 -4.58 1.02
C PRO A 30 -10.95 -4.67 0.00
N ILE A 31 -10.62 -4.84 -1.27
CA ILE A 31 -11.64 -5.04 -2.31
C ILE A 31 -12.12 -6.50 -2.24
N ILE A 32 -13.24 -6.76 -1.57
CA ILE A 32 -13.80 -8.11 -1.38
C ILE A 32 -15.24 -8.15 -1.93
N PRO A 33 -15.52 -9.01 -2.93
CA PRO A 33 -16.89 -9.28 -3.40
C PRO A 33 -17.82 -9.71 -2.27
N TYR A 34 -19.11 -9.39 -2.35
CA TYR A 34 -20.11 -9.81 -1.37
C TYR A 34 -20.14 -11.33 -1.21
N SER A 35 -20.08 -12.08 -2.31
CA SER A 35 -20.10 -13.55 -2.28
C SER A 35 -18.85 -14.17 -1.64
N ARG A 36 -17.81 -13.37 -1.34
CA ARG A 36 -16.50 -13.84 -0.88
C ARG A 36 -16.13 -13.36 0.51
N ARG A 37 -17.01 -12.65 1.20
CA ARG A 37 -16.73 -12.13 2.55
C ARG A 37 -16.49 -13.23 3.59
N GLY A 38 -17.09 -14.41 3.41
CA GLY A 38 -16.85 -15.59 4.26
C GLY A 38 -15.62 -16.41 3.84
N GLN A 39 -14.84 -15.97 2.85
CA GLN A 39 -13.65 -16.67 2.35
C GLN A 39 -12.38 -15.92 2.74
N VAL A 40 -12.25 -15.65 4.04
CA VAL A 40 -11.07 -15.05 4.64
C VAL A 40 -10.59 -15.90 5.82
N SER A 41 -9.35 -15.75 6.25
CA SER A 41 -8.82 -16.46 7.41
C SER A 41 -9.55 -16.09 8.71
N ASP A 42 -9.55 -17.00 9.69
CA ASP A 42 -10.24 -16.81 10.97
C ASP A 42 -9.77 -15.55 11.71
N ASN A 43 -8.46 -15.29 11.74
CA ASN A 43 -7.91 -14.07 12.35
C ASN A 43 -8.39 -12.80 11.64
N TYR A 44 -8.48 -12.84 10.31
CA TYR A 44 -8.93 -11.69 9.52
C TYR A 44 -10.43 -11.44 9.71
N ALA A 45 -11.25 -12.50 9.69
CA ALA A 45 -12.68 -12.43 10.00
C ALA A 45 -12.90 -11.85 11.40
N ARG A 46 -12.17 -12.34 12.39
CA ARG A 46 -12.25 -11.85 13.76
C ARG A 46 -11.93 -10.37 13.88
N ILE A 47 -10.91 -9.86 13.16
CA ILE A 47 -10.56 -8.44 13.17
C ILE A 47 -11.64 -7.59 12.48
N ILE A 48 -12.29 -8.11 11.43
CA ILE A 48 -13.46 -7.46 10.80
C ILE A 48 -14.61 -7.31 11.83
N ASP A 49 -14.83 -8.34 12.64
CA ASP A 49 -15.95 -8.39 13.58
C ASP A 49 -15.70 -7.62 14.88
N GLU A 50 -14.46 -7.65 15.39
CA GLU A 50 -14.10 -7.10 16.70
C GLU A 50 -13.51 -5.67 16.65
N THR A 51 -13.15 -5.16 15.47
CA THR A 51 -12.48 -3.85 15.35
C THR A 51 -12.99 -3.03 14.18
N ASP A 52 -12.64 -1.74 14.14
CA ASP A 52 -12.92 -0.87 13.01
C ASP A 52 -11.80 -0.78 11.95
N LEU A 53 -10.78 -1.65 12.06
CA LEU A 53 -9.59 -1.65 11.19
C LEU A 53 -9.93 -2.04 9.75
N ILE A 54 -10.65 -3.14 9.56
CA ILE A 54 -10.91 -3.71 8.24
C ILE A 54 -12.35 -3.41 7.86
N ARG A 55 -12.53 -2.68 6.75
CA ARG A 55 -13.84 -2.32 6.24
C ARG A 55 -13.99 -2.80 4.80
N PRO A 56 -14.38 -4.06 4.55
CA PRO A 56 -14.43 -4.63 3.21
C PRO A 56 -15.24 -3.77 2.23
N TYR A 57 -14.67 -3.52 1.06
CA TYR A 57 -15.31 -2.79 -0.02
C TYR A 57 -15.72 -3.74 -1.14
N SER A 58 -17.00 -3.73 -1.47
CA SER A 58 -17.54 -4.50 -2.59
C SER A 58 -17.85 -3.52 -3.73
N PRO A 59 -17.18 -3.62 -4.88
CA PRO A 59 -17.38 -2.67 -5.98
C PRO A 59 -18.76 -2.81 -6.60
N GLY A 60 -19.37 -1.66 -6.93
CA GLY A 60 -20.58 -1.61 -7.75
C GLY A 60 -20.27 -1.92 -9.22
N ALA A 61 -21.31 -2.29 -9.97
CA ALA A 61 -21.20 -2.62 -11.39
C ALA A 61 -20.62 -1.46 -12.23
N ASP A 62 -20.92 -0.21 -11.87
CA ASP A 62 -20.43 1.00 -12.54
C ASP A 62 -18.91 1.16 -12.37
N VAL A 63 -18.40 0.93 -11.16
CA VAL A 63 -16.96 0.96 -10.84
C VAL A 63 -16.25 -0.16 -11.59
N GLY A 64 -16.80 -1.38 -11.58
CA GLY A 64 -16.27 -2.52 -12.32
C GLY A 64 -16.23 -2.28 -13.84
N TYR A 65 -17.25 -1.62 -14.39
CA TYR A 65 -17.30 -1.24 -15.80
C TYR A 65 -16.23 -0.20 -16.16
N ARG A 66 -16.08 0.89 -15.39
CA ARG A 66 -15.02 1.90 -15.64
C ARG A 66 -13.62 1.29 -15.52
N ALA A 67 -13.40 0.43 -14.54
CA ALA A 67 -12.15 -0.30 -14.38
C ALA A 67 -11.87 -1.23 -15.57
N THR A 68 -12.90 -1.90 -16.08
CA THR A 68 -12.84 -2.74 -17.29
C THR A 68 -12.33 -1.94 -18.49
N LEU A 69 -12.95 -0.78 -18.78
CA LEU A 69 -12.57 0.03 -19.93
C LEU A 69 -11.10 0.48 -19.86
N LYS A 70 -10.66 0.95 -18.70
CA LYS A 70 -9.26 1.40 -18.49
C LYS A 70 -8.26 0.24 -18.55
N ALA A 71 -8.63 -0.93 -18.02
CA ALA A 71 -7.78 -2.11 -18.10
C ALA A 71 -7.63 -2.59 -19.56
N ILE A 72 -8.72 -2.65 -20.33
CA ILE A 72 -8.68 -3.00 -21.76
C ILE A 72 -7.79 -2.02 -22.54
N GLU A 73 -7.94 -0.72 -22.31
CA GLU A 73 -7.12 0.30 -22.95
C GLU A 73 -5.62 0.08 -22.66
N GLU A 74 -5.26 -0.18 -21.41
CA GLU A 74 -3.87 -0.42 -21.04
C GLU A 74 -3.33 -1.74 -21.63
N VAL A 75 -4.14 -2.79 -21.65
CA VAL A 75 -3.74 -4.06 -22.24
C VAL A 75 -3.53 -3.92 -23.75
N ASN A 76 -4.40 -3.21 -24.47
CA ASN A 76 -4.20 -2.89 -25.89
C ASN A 76 -2.87 -2.15 -26.11
N LYS A 77 -2.57 -1.13 -25.29
CA LYS A 77 -1.28 -0.43 -25.38
C LYS A 77 -0.08 -1.37 -25.24
N ILE A 78 -0.17 -2.37 -24.34
CA ILE A 78 0.86 -3.40 -24.14
C ILE A 78 0.96 -4.33 -25.37
N PHE A 79 -0.16 -4.72 -25.96
CA PHE A 79 -0.19 -5.51 -27.19
C PHE A 79 0.46 -4.78 -28.38
N ASP A 80 0.21 -3.48 -28.49
CA ASP A 80 0.71 -2.61 -29.57
C ASP A 80 2.21 -2.28 -29.39
N ASN A 81 2.65 -1.98 -28.16
CA ASN A 81 4.02 -1.57 -27.86
C ASN A 81 4.76 -2.60 -26.98
N ARG A 82 4.92 -3.80 -27.52
CA ARG A 82 5.33 -5.01 -26.79
C ARG A 82 6.64 -4.85 -26.02
N HIS A 83 7.68 -4.29 -26.63
CA HIS A 83 9.02 -4.27 -26.03
C HIS A 83 9.15 -3.28 -24.87
N GLU A 84 8.70 -2.04 -25.05
CA GLU A 84 8.86 -1.00 -24.02
C GLU A 84 7.95 -1.24 -22.81
N ARG A 85 6.70 -1.66 -23.04
CA ARG A 85 5.73 -1.83 -21.95
C ARG A 85 5.89 -3.13 -21.18
N SER A 86 6.49 -4.15 -21.78
CA SER A 86 6.84 -5.40 -21.10
C SER A 86 7.85 -5.19 -19.95
N LEU A 87 8.70 -4.16 -20.06
CA LEU A 87 9.65 -3.78 -19.01
C LEU A 87 8.95 -3.28 -17.73
N LEU A 88 7.70 -2.79 -17.83
CA LEU A 88 6.90 -2.39 -16.68
C LEU A 88 6.58 -3.56 -15.73
N PHE A 89 6.64 -4.78 -16.24
CA PHE A 89 6.41 -6.01 -15.48
C PHE A 89 7.69 -6.83 -15.30
N ASN A 90 8.86 -6.24 -15.58
CA ASN A 90 10.17 -6.91 -15.52
C ASN A 90 10.20 -8.23 -16.32
N ASN A 91 9.47 -8.30 -17.44
CA ASN A 91 9.34 -9.51 -18.23
C ASN A 91 9.28 -9.21 -19.72
N ALA A 92 10.38 -9.44 -20.45
CA ALA A 92 10.50 -9.18 -21.88
C ALA A 92 9.50 -9.96 -22.77
N ASN A 93 8.95 -11.07 -22.28
CA ASN A 93 8.02 -11.94 -23.02
C ASN A 93 6.62 -11.94 -22.38
N LEU A 94 6.19 -10.79 -21.84
CA LEU A 94 4.95 -10.64 -21.08
C LEU A 94 3.71 -11.23 -21.77
N ILE A 95 3.50 -10.91 -23.06
CA ILE A 95 2.34 -11.39 -23.81
C ILE A 95 2.35 -12.92 -23.97
N ARG A 96 3.51 -13.51 -24.27
CA ARG A 96 3.65 -14.97 -24.35
C ARG A 96 3.35 -15.62 -23.00
N LYS A 97 3.78 -14.99 -21.91
CA LYS A 97 3.42 -15.44 -20.55
C LYS A 97 1.91 -15.36 -20.33
N TRP A 98 1.29 -14.26 -20.73
CA TRP A 98 -0.16 -14.07 -20.59
C TRP A 98 -0.99 -15.07 -21.39
N GLN A 99 -0.51 -15.47 -22.56
CA GLN A 99 -1.20 -16.41 -23.44
C GLN A 99 -0.94 -17.88 -23.12
N ASN A 100 -0.05 -18.17 -22.17
CA ASN A 100 0.23 -19.53 -21.73
C ASN A 100 -0.69 -19.91 -20.55
N PRO A 101 -1.60 -20.89 -20.71
CA PRO A 101 -2.55 -21.30 -19.68
C PRO A 101 -1.93 -21.76 -18.36
N GLU A 102 -0.68 -22.25 -18.37
CA GLU A 102 0.05 -22.64 -17.16
C GLU A 102 0.29 -21.46 -16.20
N ASN A 103 0.26 -20.23 -16.71
CA ASN A 103 0.40 -19.03 -15.89
C ASN A 103 -0.95 -18.50 -15.37
N TRP A 104 -2.09 -19.09 -15.75
CA TRP A 104 -3.41 -18.63 -15.31
C TRP A 104 -3.70 -19.18 -13.92
N ASN A 105 -3.22 -18.47 -12.91
CA ASN A 105 -3.27 -18.91 -11.51
C ASN A 105 -3.87 -17.87 -10.55
N PHE A 106 -4.32 -16.72 -11.06
CA PHE A 106 -4.91 -15.66 -10.24
C PHE A 106 -6.39 -15.46 -10.57
N ASN A 107 -7.26 -15.56 -9.56
CA ASN A 107 -8.70 -15.40 -9.74
C ASN A 107 -9.14 -13.95 -9.54
N VAL A 108 -9.89 -13.43 -10.51
CA VAL A 108 -10.65 -12.18 -10.40
C VAL A 108 -12.13 -12.54 -10.47
N TYR A 109 -12.91 -12.11 -9.48
CA TYR A 109 -14.32 -12.47 -9.34
C TYR A 109 -15.24 -11.58 -10.18
N HIS A 110 -16.35 -12.13 -10.68
CA HIS A 110 -17.28 -11.44 -11.60
C HIS A 110 -17.79 -10.10 -11.05
N GLU A 111 -18.05 -10.00 -9.73
CA GLU A 111 -18.50 -8.74 -9.10
C GLU A 111 -17.50 -7.58 -9.26
N LYS A 112 -16.24 -7.84 -9.64
CA LYS A 112 -15.19 -6.83 -9.79
C LYS A 112 -15.10 -6.23 -11.19
N PHE A 113 -15.70 -6.85 -12.20
CA PHE A 113 -15.57 -6.45 -13.61
C PHE A 113 -16.90 -6.54 -14.35
N SER A 114 -16.94 -5.98 -15.56
CA SER A 114 -18.08 -6.15 -16.47
C SER A 114 -17.83 -7.28 -17.46
N ASP A 115 -18.88 -7.84 -18.07
CA ASP A 115 -18.78 -8.93 -19.07
C ASP A 115 -17.81 -8.60 -20.21
N ALA A 116 -17.67 -7.32 -20.57
CA ALA A 116 -16.71 -6.86 -21.56
C ALA A 116 -15.26 -7.25 -21.22
N TRP A 117 -14.89 -7.34 -19.94
CA TRP A 117 -13.57 -7.80 -19.51
C TRP A 117 -13.39 -9.29 -19.77
N ALA A 118 -14.39 -10.11 -19.41
CA ALA A 118 -14.37 -11.55 -19.66
C ALA A 118 -14.28 -11.84 -21.17
N ASP A 119 -15.14 -11.21 -21.96
CA ASP A 119 -15.13 -11.35 -23.41
C ASP A 119 -13.80 -10.93 -24.02
N TYR A 120 -13.20 -9.84 -23.51
CA TYR A 120 -11.90 -9.37 -23.98
C TYR A 120 -10.78 -10.36 -23.64
N CYS A 121 -10.74 -10.87 -22.40
CA CYS A 121 -9.74 -11.86 -21.98
C CYS A 121 -9.82 -13.17 -22.78
N LEU A 122 -11.04 -13.66 -23.01
CA LEU A 122 -11.28 -14.88 -23.79
C LEU A 122 -10.88 -14.70 -25.26
N ARG A 123 -11.31 -13.60 -25.90
CA ARG A 123 -10.97 -13.31 -27.31
C ARG A 123 -9.47 -13.18 -27.57
N ASN A 124 -8.72 -12.65 -26.61
CA ASN A 124 -7.28 -12.46 -26.72
C ASN A 124 -6.46 -13.65 -26.21
N ASN A 125 -7.12 -14.72 -25.73
CA ASN A 125 -6.50 -15.89 -25.12
C ASN A 125 -5.54 -15.51 -23.97
N ILE A 126 -5.96 -14.62 -23.08
CA ILE A 126 -5.17 -14.14 -21.92
C ILE A 126 -5.81 -14.48 -20.58
N GLY A 127 -6.74 -15.44 -20.58
CA GLY A 127 -7.45 -15.90 -19.40
C GLY A 127 -8.54 -16.89 -19.76
N ARG A 128 -9.11 -17.51 -18.73
CA ARG A 128 -10.27 -18.41 -18.87
C ARG A 128 -11.39 -18.02 -17.91
N GLN A 129 -12.62 -18.30 -18.33
CA GLN A 129 -13.78 -18.19 -17.48
C GLN A 129 -13.83 -19.34 -16.47
N THR A 130 -14.33 -19.03 -15.29
CA THR A 130 -14.63 -19.97 -14.21
C THR A 130 -16.05 -19.71 -13.76
N GLU A 131 -16.60 -20.60 -12.93
CA GLU A 131 -17.91 -20.43 -12.31
C GLU A 131 -18.07 -19.06 -11.60
N ASN A 132 -16.98 -18.55 -11.03
CA ASN A 132 -17.02 -17.40 -10.12
C ASN A 132 -16.41 -16.12 -10.69
N GLY A 133 -15.88 -16.16 -11.91
CA GLY A 133 -15.17 -15.04 -12.53
C GLY A 133 -14.17 -15.51 -13.59
N LEU A 134 -12.96 -14.95 -13.57
CA LEU A 134 -11.88 -15.26 -14.51
C LEU A 134 -10.63 -15.73 -13.77
N THR A 135 -9.92 -16.71 -14.33
CA THR A 135 -8.54 -16.98 -13.97
C THR A 135 -7.61 -16.35 -14.99
N LEU A 136 -6.68 -15.53 -14.51
CA LEU A 136 -5.75 -14.72 -15.29
C LEU A 136 -4.30 -14.99 -14.84
N PRO A 137 -3.29 -14.62 -15.65
CA PRO A 137 -1.94 -14.40 -15.18
C PRO A 137 -1.87 -13.35 -14.06
N GLU A 138 -1.00 -13.55 -13.07
CA GLU A 138 -0.82 -12.65 -11.93
C GLU A 138 -0.57 -11.19 -12.35
N GLU A 139 0.27 -10.94 -13.36
CA GLU A 139 0.54 -9.60 -13.89
C GLU A 139 -0.73 -8.91 -14.42
N LEU A 140 -1.55 -9.66 -15.15
CA LEU A 140 -2.76 -9.16 -15.79
C LEU A 140 -3.86 -8.91 -14.75
N ALA A 141 -4.01 -9.82 -13.79
CA ALA A 141 -4.90 -9.62 -12.66
C ALA A 141 -4.47 -8.39 -11.83
N PHE A 142 -3.17 -8.22 -11.59
CA PHE A 142 -2.65 -7.07 -10.87
C PHE A 142 -2.87 -5.76 -11.63
N LEU A 143 -2.69 -5.74 -12.96
CA LEU A 143 -3.03 -4.61 -13.82
C LEU A 143 -4.51 -4.24 -13.65
N PHE A 144 -5.40 -5.21 -13.78
CA PHE A 144 -6.84 -4.99 -13.63
C PHE A 144 -7.18 -4.46 -12.23
N MET A 145 -6.69 -5.11 -11.18
CA MET A 145 -6.93 -4.72 -9.79
C MET A 145 -6.35 -3.33 -9.46
N THR A 146 -5.27 -2.92 -10.11
CA THR A 146 -4.72 -1.56 -9.99
C THR A 146 -5.72 -0.53 -10.52
N TYR A 147 -6.30 -0.75 -11.70
CA TYR A 147 -7.32 0.16 -12.24
C TYR A 147 -8.61 0.14 -11.43
N LEU A 148 -9.04 -1.02 -10.97
CA LEU A 148 -10.20 -1.13 -10.07
C LEU A 148 -9.98 -0.35 -8.77
N ALA A 149 -8.83 -0.51 -8.13
CA ALA A 149 -8.47 0.23 -6.91
C ALA A 149 -8.42 1.74 -7.17
N LYS A 150 -7.92 2.18 -8.34
CA LYS A 150 -7.92 3.60 -8.73
C LYS A 150 -9.34 4.16 -8.89
N GLU A 151 -10.26 3.42 -9.50
CA GLU A 151 -11.67 3.85 -9.62
C GLU A 151 -12.35 3.97 -8.26
N ILE A 152 -12.14 3.01 -7.37
CA ILE A 152 -12.68 3.05 -6.01
C ILE A 152 -12.08 4.22 -5.24
N ALA A 153 -10.75 4.37 -5.29
CA ALA A 153 -10.05 5.46 -4.63
C ALA A 153 -10.51 6.84 -5.09
N HIS A 154 -10.79 6.99 -6.39
CA HIS A 154 -11.37 8.22 -6.94
C HIS A 154 -12.74 8.53 -6.33
N LEU A 155 -13.63 7.54 -6.31
CA LEU A 155 -15.01 7.68 -5.83
C LEU A 155 -15.05 7.95 -4.33
N GLU A 156 -14.18 7.31 -3.56
CA GLU A 156 -14.17 7.37 -2.09
C GLU A 156 -13.25 8.48 -1.54
N SER A 157 -12.61 9.29 -2.40
CA SER A 157 -11.54 10.22 -2.00
C SER A 157 -10.50 9.55 -1.08
N ALA A 158 -10.08 8.35 -1.51
CA ALA A 158 -9.25 7.43 -0.75
C ALA A 158 -7.87 7.27 -1.40
N ALA A 159 -6.90 6.76 -0.64
CA ALA A 159 -5.60 6.36 -1.18
C ALA A 159 -5.55 4.86 -1.42
N ILE A 160 -4.71 4.38 -2.35
CA ILE A 160 -4.50 2.95 -2.58
C ILE A 160 -3.25 2.45 -1.83
N ILE A 161 -3.32 1.23 -1.31
CA ILE A 161 -2.23 0.52 -0.64
C ILE A 161 -2.15 -0.93 -1.14
N THR A 162 -0.92 -1.45 -1.25
CA THR A 162 -0.65 -2.85 -1.60
C THR A 162 0.62 -3.31 -0.90
N ASP A 163 0.67 -4.60 -0.59
CA ASP A 163 1.85 -5.33 -0.13
C ASP A 163 2.68 -5.88 -1.31
N ASN A 164 2.07 -6.04 -2.49
CA ASN A 164 2.76 -6.51 -3.69
C ASN A 164 3.67 -5.42 -4.31
N ASN A 165 4.99 -5.63 -4.19
CA ASN A 165 6.05 -4.78 -4.76
C ASN A 165 6.63 -5.31 -6.10
N ARG A 166 6.18 -6.47 -6.57
CA ARG A 166 6.73 -7.11 -7.79
C ARG A 166 6.47 -6.29 -9.05
N TYR A 167 5.39 -5.52 -9.04
CA TYR A 167 4.90 -4.75 -10.18
C TYR A 167 5.03 -3.23 -9.96
N ASP A 168 6.09 -2.82 -9.26
CA ASP A 168 6.36 -1.43 -8.95
C ASP A 168 6.54 -0.58 -10.19
N ASN A 169 7.27 -1.05 -11.19
CA ASN A 169 7.48 -0.33 -12.45
C ASN A 169 6.14 -0.01 -13.13
N PHE A 170 5.24 -0.98 -13.26
CA PHE A 170 3.90 -0.76 -13.78
C PHE A 170 3.09 0.20 -12.91
N THR A 171 3.08 0.02 -11.59
CA THR A 171 2.29 0.94 -10.75
C THR A 171 2.85 2.35 -10.70
N ASN A 172 4.15 2.53 -10.86
CA ASN A 172 4.83 3.82 -11.00
C ASN A 172 4.48 4.47 -12.34
N TYR A 173 4.50 3.69 -13.42
CA TYR A 173 4.12 4.12 -14.75
C TYR A 173 2.64 4.54 -14.83
N SER A 174 1.75 3.70 -14.29
CA SER A 174 0.31 3.95 -14.26
C SER A 174 -0.10 5.10 -13.32
N ARG A 175 0.86 5.73 -12.62
CA ARG A 175 0.60 7.00 -11.93
C ARG A 175 0.33 8.05 -13.01
N PHE A 176 -0.83 8.68 -12.94
CA PHE A 176 -0.96 10.01 -13.53
C PHE A 176 0.05 10.89 -12.78
N THR A 177 1.11 11.30 -13.49
CA THR A 177 2.35 11.82 -12.92
C THR A 177 2.14 13.13 -12.16
N THR A 178 2.67 13.24 -10.93
CA THR A 178 3.05 14.55 -10.36
C THR A 178 4.41 14.49 -9.62
N PRO A 179 5.34 15.44 -9.87
CA PRO A 179 6.69 15.52 -9.27
C PRO A 179 6.80 16.01 -7.81
N SER A 180 5.71 16.38 -7.13
CA SER A 180 5.74 17.07 -5.81
C SER A 180 6.19 16.20 -4.63
N LEU A 181 6.42 14.91 -4.86
CA LEU A 181 6.68 13.93 -3.81
C LEU A 181 8.06 14.03 -3.15
N ASN A 182 9.05 14.65 -3.80
CA ASN A 182 10.44 14.63 -3.34
C ASN A 182 10.68 15.46 -2.07
N ARG A 183 9.88 16.51 -1.80
CA ARG A 183 10.02 17.36 -0.59
C ARG A 183 9.36 16.71 0.62
N THR A 184 8.12 16.23 0.45
CA THR A 184 7.34 15.48 1.44
C THR A 184 7.99 14.17 1.86
N THR A 185 8.61 13.42 0.93
CA THR A 185 9.32 12.19 1.29
C THR A 185 10.59 12.47 2.08
N LYS A 186 11.33 13.55 1.81
CA LYS A 186 12.55 13.88 2.57
C LYS A 186 12.25 14.29 4.02
N PHE A 187 11.23 15.11 4.23
CA PHE A 187 10.77 15.53 5.57
C PHE A 187 10.25 14.34 6.40
N ALA A 188 9.34 13.54 5.83
CA ALA A 188 8.83 12.35 6.50
C ALA A 188 9.91 11.29 6.79
N LYS A 189 10.95 11.21 5.94
CA LYS A 189 12.09 10.30 6.14
C LYS A 189 13.05 10.75 7.25
N GLY A 190 13.07 12.03 7.61
CA GLY A 190 14.03 12.57 8.58
C GLY A 190 13.59 12.46 10.03
N ILE A 191 12.28 12.55 10.33
CA ILE A 191 11.83 12.90 11.69
C ILE A 191 11.00 11.81 12.39
N ILE A 192 10.32 10.94 11.66
CA ILE A 192 9.43 9.96 12.32
C ILE A 192 10.13 8.59 12.40
N ASN A 193 10.20 8.00 13.58
CA ASN A 193 10.65 6.63 13.83
C ASN A 193 9.53 5.91 14.58
N LEU A 194 8.77 5.03 13.93
CA LEU A 194 7.70 4.24 14.54
C LEU A 194 8.26 3.16 15.47
N LEU A 195 7.83 3.17 16.73
CA LEU A 195 8.24 2.18 17.73
C LEU A 195 7.36 0.95 17.68
N ILE A 196 7.88 -0.16 17.17
CA ILE A 196 7.14 -1.43 17.12
C ILE A 196 7.66 -2.44 18.15
N PRO A 197 6.85 -3.43 18.56
CA PRO A 197 7.35 -4.57 19.30
C PRO A 197 8.40 -5.33 18.48
N LYS A 198 9.54 -5.66 19.10
CA LYS A 198 10.68 -6.34 18.41
C LYS A 198 10.27 -7.66 17.75
N ASN A 199 9.32 -8.38 18.37
CA ASN A 199 8.77 -9.63 17.88
C ASN A 199 7.28 -9.50 17.57
N LEU A 200 6.89 -8.50 16.76
CA LEU A 200 5.48 -8.25 16.43
C LEU A 200 4.77 -9.50 15.90
N ALA A 201 5.47 -10.34 15.14
CA ALA A 201 4.94 -11.61 14.62
C ALA A 201 4.51 -12.58 15.74
N ASP A 202 5.16 -12.55 16.91
CA ASP A 202 4.86 -13.43 18.04
C ASP A 202 3.76 -12.89 18.96
N VAL A 203 3.39 -11.60 18.81
CA VAL A 203 2.33 -10.99 19.63
C VAL A 203 0.97 -11.57 19.19
N PRO A 204 0.16 -12.15 20.09
CA PRO A 204 -1.16 -12.67 19.75
C PRO A 204 -2.10 -11.58 19.22
N PHE A 205 -3.00 -11.93 18.29
CA PHE A 205 -3.95 -10.98 17.71
C PHE A 205 -4.89 -10.39 18.77
N GLU A 206 -5.33 -11.20 19.73
CA GLU A 206 -6.16 -10.81 20.88
C GLU A 206 -5.58 -9.59 21.59
N ARG A 207 -4.26 -9.63 21.85
CA ARG A 207 -3.56 -8.56 22.57
C ARG A 207 -3.53 -7.27 21.75
N LEU A 208 -3.41 -7.37 20.44
CA LEU A 208 -3.39 -6.22 19.54
C LEU A 208 -4.79 -5.64 19.28
N ILE A 209 -5.81 -6.49 19.26
CA ILE A 209 -7.23 -6.07 19.23
C ILE A 209 -7.56 -5.29 20.51
N GLU A 210 -7.25 -5.86 21.68
CA GLU A 210 -7.45 -5.16 22.96
C GLU A 210 -6.65 -3.85 23.04
N PHE A 211 -5.40 -3.86 22.56
CA PHE A 211 -4.57 -2.67 22.51
C PHE A 211 -5.23 -1.58 21.66
N ARG A 212 -5.72 -1.94 20.47
CA ARG A 212 -6.37 -0.99 19.56
C ARG A 212 -7.59 -0.37 20.20
N GLU A 213 -8.47 -1.18 20.77
CA GLU A 213 -9.70 -0.70 21.42
C GLU A 213 -9.38 0.25 22.58
N LYS A 214 -8.42 -0.12 23.44
CA LYS A 214 -7.98 0.73 24.56
C LYS A 214 -7.33 2.06 24.12
N ASN A 215 -6.73 2.08 22.93
CA ASN A 215 -5.92 3.21 22.45
C ASN A 215 -6.52 3.91 21.21
N ARG A 216 -7.82 3.72 20.97
CA ARG A 216 -8.45 4.15 19.71
C ARG A 216 -8.36 5.65 19.46
N ASP A 217 -8.50 6.47 20.51
CA ASP A 217 -8.39 7.92 20.43
C ASP A 217 -6.96 8.38 20.13
N TYR A 218 -5.95 7.75 20.75
CA TYR A 218 -4.55 8.02 20.43
C TYR A 218 -4.22 7.64 18.99
N LEU A 219 -4.73 6.51 18.51
CA LEU A 219 -4.56 6.07 17.14
C LEU A 219 -5.19 7.06 16.15
N ARG A 220 -6.40 7.56 16.45
CA ARG A 220 -7.08 8.55 15.64
C ARG A 220 -6.31 9.87 15.60
N ALA A 221 -5.87 10.37 16.76
CA ALA A 221 -5.07 11.57 16.87
C ALA A 221 -3.74 11.44 16.10
N PHE A 222 -3.05 10.31 16.26
CA PHE A 222 -1.84 10.00 15.52
C PHE A 222 -2.06 10.02 13.99
N ASN A 223 -3.09 9.34 13.51
CA ASN A 223 -3.42 9.29 12.08
C ASN A 223 -3.91 10.64 11.52
N ALA A 224 -4.57 11.47 12.34
CA ALA A 224 -4.97 12.83 11.98
C ALA A 224 -3.74 13.73 11.85
N GLU A 225 -2.80 13.66 12.79
CA GLU A 225 -1.56 14.42 12.68
C GLU A 225 -0.73 14.00 11.48
N LEU A 226 -0.60 12.70 11.19
CA LEU A 226 0.06 12.23 9.97
C LEU A 226 -0.57 12.79 8.69
N GLN A 227 -1.89 12.96 8.66
CA GLN A 227 -2.59 13.57 7.54
C GLN A 227 -2.33 15.08 7.47
N ASN A 228 -2.46 15.78 8.60
CA ASN A 228 -2.16 17.22 8.70
C ASN A 228 -0.76 17.52 8.21
N ILE A 229 0.21 16.67 8.56
CA ILE A 229 1.58 16.76 8.08
C ILE A 229 1.65 16.59 6.57
N GLN A 230 1.00 15.55 6.01
CA GLN A 230 0.97 15.33 4.56
C GLN A 230 0.40 16.53 3.78
N GLU A 231 -0.60 17.21 4.34
CA GLU A 231 -1.25 18.37 3.73
C GLU A 231 -0.41 19.65 3.91
N LYS A 232 0.11 19.91 5.12
CA LYS A 232 0.78 21.18 5.47
C LYS A 232 2.26 21.24 5.08
N ILE A 233 2.95 20.12 4.83
CA ILE A 233 4.36 20.14 4.36
C ILE A 233 4.51 20.95 3.05
N GLY A 234 3.47 21.03 2.22
CA GLY A 234 3.46 21.85 1.01
C GLY A 234 3.43 23.37 1.26
N GLU A 235 3.01 23.79 2.46
CA GLU A 235 2.63 25.17 2.80
C GLU A 235 3.63 25.88 3.73
N GLY A 236 4.81 25.29 3.97
CA GLY A 236 5.85 25.89 4.82
C GLY A 236 5.88 25.39 6.25
N TYR A 237 5.19 24.28 6.56
CA TYR A 237 5.28 23.60 7.86
C TYR A 237 6.74 23.20 8.19
N SER A 238 7.27 23.71 9.30
CA SER A 238 8.68 23.51 9.66
C SER A 238 8.92 22.23 10.47
N GLU A 239 10.17 21.77 10.53
CA GLU A 239 10.58 20.64 11.38
C GLU A 239 10.27 20.91 12.87
N GLN A 240 10.34 22.18 13.28
CA GLN A 240 10.08 22.62 14.66
C GLN A 240 8.58 22.53 15.01
N ASP A 241 7.70 22.95 14.10
CA ASP A 241 6.24 22.85 14.27
C ASP A 241 5.79 21.39 14.36
N PHE A 242 6.47 20.52 13.59
CA PHE A 242 6.29 19.07 13.69
C PHE A 242 6.72 18.56 15.08
N ILE A 243 7.95 18.84 15.51
CA ILE A 243 8.48 18.35 16.80
C ILE A 243 7.54 18.76 17.95
N ASN A 244 7.04 19.99 17.95
CA ASN A 244 6.19 20.52 19.02
C ASN A 244 4.81 19.83 19.10
N ASN A 245 4.15 19.58 17.96
CA ASN A 245 2.82 18.95 17.93
C ASN A 245 2.89 17.42 18.00
N TYR A 246 3.87 16.83 17.32
CA TYR A 246 4.01 15.39 17.20
C TYR A 246 4.49 14.75 18.50
N ASN A 247 5.44 15.36 19.22
CA ASN A 247 6.06 14.73 20.38
C ASN A 247 5.06 14.40 21.50
N ASN A 248 4.03 15.22 21.74
CA ASN A 248 3.08 14.96 22.82
C ASN A 248 2.17 13.76 22.50
N ILE A 249 1.56 13.73 21.32
CA ILE A 249 0.67 12.62 20.90
C ILE A 249 1.49 11.35 20.65
N TYR A 250 2.65 11.49 20.01
CA TYR A 250 3.51 10.36 19.68
C TYR A 250 4.16 9.74 20.90
N SER A 251 4.63 10.52 21.88
CA SER A 251 5.22 9.97 23.10
C SER A 251 4.21 9.19 23.91
N GLU A 252 2.97 9.68 24.05
CA GLU A 252 1.91 8.98 24.76
C GLU A 252 1.48 7.71 24.02
N PHE A 253 1.25 7.77 22.70
CA PHE A 253 0.91 6.59 21.93
C PHE A 253 2.05 5.55 21.95
N SER A 254 3.29 6.00 21.77
CA SER A 254 4.48 5.16 21.88
C SER A 254 4.61 4.49 23.24
N ARG A 255 4.28 5.20 24.33
CA ARG A 255 4.23 4.64 25.69
C ARG A 255 3.23 3.50 25.81
N GLN A 256 2.11 3.58 25.11
CA GLN A 256 1.14 2.48 25.10
C GLN A 256 1.67 1.28 24.29
N VAL A 257 2.28 1.52 23.13
CA VAL A 257 2.92 0.46 22.34
C VAL A 257 4.04 -0.22 23.14
N LEU A 258 4.82 0.57 23.90
CA LEU A 258 5.86 0.12 24.84
C LEU A 258 5.32 -0.87 25.88
N LEU A 259 4.16 -0.56 26.48
CA LEU A 259 3.53 -1.43 27.50
C LEU A 259 2.98 -2.74 26.92
N THR A 260 2.96 -2.88 25.60
CA THR A 260 2.38 -4.04 24.89
C THR A 260 3.42 -5.16 24.63
N GLY A 261 4.73 -4.99 24.90
CA GLY A 261 5.73 -6.02 24.58
C GLY A 261 7.06 -6.04 25.37
N LEU A 262 7.69 -7.23 25.41
CA LEU A 262 9.00 -7.56 26.02
C LEU A 262 10.20 -7.11 25.15
N GLY A 263 10.22 -5.86 24.71
CA GLY A 263 11.33 -5.28 23.93
C GLY A 263 10.90 -4.54 22.66
N LEU A 264 11.73 -3.56 22.24
CA LEU A 264 11.44 -2.62 21.15
C LEU A 264 12.31 -2.86 19.92
N ALA A 265 11.70 -2.66 18.75
CA ALA A 265 12.41 -2.27 17.54
C ALA A 265 11.88 -0.90 17.09
N SER A 266 12.77 0.00 16.70
CA SER A 266 12.38 1.26 16.08
C SER A 266 12.50 1.10 14.57
N ILE A 267 11.39 1.24 13.84
CA ILE A 267 11.42 1.35 12.38
C ILE A 267 11.37 2.84 12.03
N PRO A 268 12.34 3.38 11.29
CA PRO A 268 12.18 4.69 10.68
C PRO A 268 10.89 4.76 9.86
N PHE A 269 10.02 5.73 10.11
CA PHE A 269 8.90 6.05 9.21
C PHE A 269 9.39 6.39 7.81
N ALA A 270 10.65 6.78 7.70
CA ALA A 270 11.42 6.77 6.47
C ALA A 270 11.32 5.44 5.73
N ALA A 271 11.47 4.28 6.38
CA ALA A 271 11.30 2.97 5.76
C ALA A 271 9.84 2.72 5.34
N TYR A 272 8.86 3.19 6.14
CA TYR A 272 7.44 3.21 5.78
C TYR A 272 7.13 4.15 4.58
N MET A 273 7.95 5.17 4.34
CA MET A 273 7.80 6.16 3.26
C MET A 273 8.78 5.99 2.06
N LEU A 274 9.91 5.28 2.22
CA LEU A 274 11.03 5.09 1.26
C LEU A 274 10.69 4.17 0.11
N ILE A 275 9.67 3.38 0.34
CA ILE A 275 8.64 2.85 -0.53
C ILE A 275 8.20 3.74 -1.72
N LYS A 276 8.68 4.98 -1.84
CA LYS A 276 8.44 5.89 -2.97
C LYS A 276 9.65 6.28 -3.82
N ASN A 277 10.81 5.62 -3.78
CA ASN A 277 11.93 5.97 -4.69
C ASN A 277 12.63 4.76 -5.36
N PRO A 278 12.74 4.68 -6.70
CA PRO A 278 13.25 3.51 -7.45
C PRO A 278 14.76 3.24 -7.38
N ALA A 279 15.58 4.08 -6.74
CA ALA A 279 17.02 3.82 -6.65
C ALA A 279 17.43 2.85 -5.52
N ALA A 280 16.46 2.27 -4.79
CA ALA A 280 16.67 1.67 -3.48
C ALA A 280 16.69 0.13 -3.43
N THR A 281 17.03 -0.55 -4.52
CA THR A 281 16.88 -2.01 -4.63
C THR A 281 18.21 -2.74 -4.80
N SER A 282 19.09 -2.63 -3.80
CA SER A 282 20.12 -3.65 -3.55
C SER A 282 20.33 -3.86 -2.04
N PRO A 283 20.77 -5.06 -1.61
CA PRO A 283 21.21 -5.30 -0.23
C PRO A 283 22.28 -4.31 0.25
N GLU A 284 23.13 -3.83 -0.66
CA GLU A 284 24.10 -2.77 -0.44
C GLU A 284 23.43 -1.44 -0.11
N TYR A 285 22.28 -1.10 -0.71
CA TYR A 285 21.55 0.14 -0.44
C TYR A 285 20.81 0.15 0.90
N VAL A 286 20.40 -1.01 1.43
CA VAL A 286 19.91 -1.09 2.83
C VAL A 286 21.06 -0.85 3.80
N LYS A 287 22.26 -1.37 3.48
CA LYS A 287 23.49 -1.16 4.25
C LYS A 287 24.00 0.28 4.14
N GLU A 288 23.83 0.91 2.98
CA GLU A 288 24.18 2.29 2.68
C GLU A 288 23.14 3.29 3.21
N ILE A 289 21.85 2.96 3.26
CA ILE A 289 20.85 3.74 4.01
C ILE A 289 21.17 3.65 5.50
N LEU A 290 21.42 2.47 6.06
CA LEU A 290 21.82 2.35 7.48
C LEU A 290 23.18 3.02 7.77
N GLY A 291 24.10 3.04 6.81
CA GLY A 291 25.41 3.69 6.90
C GLY A 291 25.41 5.21 6.64
N ALA A 292 24.58 5.71 5.71
CA ALA A 292 24.44 7.12 5.34
C ALA A 292 23.37 7.85 6.17
N LEU A 293 22.49 7.11 6.87
CA LEU A 293 21.62 7.65 7.92
C LEU A 293 22.39 8.05 9.17
N GLY A 294 23.71 7.82 9.22
CA GLY A 294 24.49 8.14 10.40
C GLY A 294 23.84 7.53 11.63
N VAL A 295 23.92 6.21 11.77
CA VAL A 295 24.16 5.67 13.11
C VAL A 295 25.57 6.12 13.52
N ILE A 296 25.75 7.43 13.65
CA ILE A 296 26.66 7.99 14.61
C ILE A 296 25.79 8.10 15.85
N ILE A 297 26.26 7.43 16.89
CA ILE A 297 26.01 7.81 18.26
C ILE A 297 26.46 9.30 18.37
N GLY A 298 25.60 10.27 17.98
CA GLY A 298 25.87 11.72 18.06
C GLY A 298 25.57 12.60 16.81
N GLY A 299 24.54 13.47 16.91
CA GLY A 299 24.44 14.89 16.46
C GLY A 299 24.60 15.38 14.99
N GLY A 300 23.54 16.04 14.44
CA GLY A 300 23.60 17.38 13.78
C GLY A 300 23.58 17.58 12.22
N TYR A 301 22.50 18.21 11.71
CA TYR A 301 22.32 19.13 10.53
C TYR A 301 22.80 18.82 9.08
N ALA A 302 21.88 18.96 8.10
CA ALA A 302 21.93 19.84 6.89
C ALA A 302 21.18 19.23 5.66
N LEU A 303 20.39 20.02 4.91
CA LEU A 303 20.27 19.93 3.42
C LEU A 303 19.36 21.00 2.80
N ASN A 304 19.87 21.68 1.76
CA ASN A 304 19.18 22.69 0.96
C ASN A 304 19.60 22.55 -0.52
N ARG A 305 18.77 23.02 -1.49
CA ARG A 305 19.12 23.30 -2.91
C ARG A 305 18.79 22.28 -4.04
N ALA A 306 17.56 21.77 -4.15
CA ALA A 306 17.13 21.10 -5.40
C ALA A 306 15.63 21.29 -5.69
N LEU A 307 15.20 22.53 -5.86
CA LEU A 307 13.80 22.89 -5.90
C LEU A 307 13.54 24.00 -6.91
N ARG A 308 12.97 23.62 -8.05
CA ARG A 308 12.01 24.47 -8.75
C ARG A 308 11.21 23.67 -9.78
N ASP A 309 9.90 23.73 -9.56
CA ASP A 309 8.79 23.77 -10.53
C ASP A 309 7.76 22.63 -10.62
N ASN A 310 6.53 23.10 -10.36
CA ASN A 310 5.21 22.79 -10.95
C ASN A 310 4.27 21.73 -10.34
N GLU A 311 2.98 22.10 -10.46
CA GLU A 311 1.83 21.87 -9.58
C GLU A 311 0.91 20.67 -9.96
N THR A 312 0.01 20.35 -9.02
CA THR A 312 -1.28 19.60 -9.09
C THR A 312 -1.33 18.08 -8.80
N GLY A 313 -2.10 17.72 -7.74
CA GLY A 313 -2.42 16.37 -7.25
C GLY A 313 -3.65 15.73 -7.93
N ARG A 314 -4.15 14.51 -7.64
CA ARG A 314 -4.01 13.52 -6.55
C ARG A 314 -3.89 12.12 -7.17
N TYR A 315 -2.94 11.28 -6.70
CA TYR A 315 -2.98 9.80 -6.57
C TYR A 315 -1.62 9.33 -6.02
N CYS A 316 -1.58 8.91 -4.76
CA CYS A 316 -0.34 8.53 -4.08
C CYS A 316 -0.41 7.09 -3.57
N LYS A 317 0.16 6.14 -4.33
CA LYS A 317 0.32 4.74 -3.88
C LYS A 317 1.22 4.68 -2.64
N LYS A 318 0.71 4.13 -1.54
CA LYS A 318 1.46 3.81 -0.33
C LYS A 318 1.84 2.31 -0.38
N TYR A 319 3.02 1.94 0.09
CA TYR A 319 3.37 0.54 0.30
C TYR A 319 3.78 0.32 1.75
N MET A 320 3.89 -0.95 2.14
CA MET A 320 4.42 -1.35 3.44
C MET A 320 5.75 -2.10 3.31
N THR A 321 6.63 -1.93 4.29
CA THR A 321 7.94 -2.58 4.40
C THR A 321 7.79 -4.10 4.52
N ASN A 322 8.79 -4.86 4.03
CA ASN A 322 8.89 -6.29 4.34
C ASN A 322 9.21 -6.48 5.84
N LEU A 323 8.16 -6.71 6.64
CA LEU A 323 8.22 -6.87 8.09
C LEU A 323 8.86 -8.19 8.54
N GLU A 324 9.12 -9.14 7.63
CA GLU A 324 9.75 -10.43 7.97
C GLU A 324 11.21 -10.28 8.43
N ARG A 325 11.83 -9.13 8.17
CA ARG A 325 13.21 -8.81 8.58
C ARG A 325 13.32 -8.34 10.03
N ILE A 326 12.20 -8.26 10.76
CA ILE A 326 12.13 -7.78 12.14
C ILE A 326 11.83 -8.97 13.05
N ARG A 327 12.82 -9.86 13.15
CA ARG A 327 12.85 -11.00 14.07
C ARG A 327 13.95 -10.80 15.10
#